data_AF-A0A2H5YUL3-F1
#
_entry.id   AF-A0A2H5YUL3-F1
#
_cell.length_a   1.000
_cell.length_b   1.000
_cell.length_c   1.000
_cell.angle_alpha   90.00
_cell.angle_beta   90.00
_cell.angle_gamma   90.00
#
_symmetry.space_group_name_H-M   'P 1'
#
loop_
_entity.id
_entity.type
_entity.pdbx_description
1 polymer ?
#
loop_
_entity_poly.entity_id
_entity_poly.type
_entity_poly.pdbx_seq_one_letter_code
_entity_poly.pdbx_strand_id
1 'polypeptide(L)'
;MIVYLALAYGLAWAAQVALIAVLRGLAGAPAVTGVATLVAAPALMWPPAIGAFVARRWVERSGFADAGLRWPRPGYIALAWLGPPVLTLGVAALSLSLYPLDRNLATLHQILD
;
A
#
# COMPACT_ATOMS: atom_id res chain seq x y z
N MET A 1 21.66 -4.96 -2.95
CA MET A 1 20.41 -5.65 -2.54
C MET A 1 20.20 -5.74 -1.03
N ILE A 2 21.10 -6.34 -0.24
CA ILE A 2 20.89 -6.52 1.22
C ILE A 2 20.72 -5.18 1.96
N VAL A 3 21.54 -4.17 1.64
CA VAL A 3 21.43 -2.83 2.25
C VAL A 3 20.07 -2.17 1.96
N TYR A 4 19.57 -2.30 0.73
CA TYR A 4 18.25 -1.81 0.37
C TYR A 4 17.16 -2.46 1.23
N LEU A 5 17.17 -3.79 1.33
CA LEU A 5 16.18 -4.53 2.11
C LEU A 5 16.26 -4.17 3.60
N ALA A 6 17.47 -4.08 4.16
CA ALA A 6 17.67 -3.72 5.55
C ALA A 6 17.12 -2.32 5.87
N LEU A 7 17.36 -1.34 4.98
CA LEU A 7 16.85 0.02 5.16
C LEU A 7 15.34 0.10 4.94
N ALA A 8 14.83 -0.46 3.85
CA ALA A 8 13.40 -0.41 3.53
C ALA A 8 12.57 -1.11 4.62
N TYR A 9 12.98 -2.32 5.01
CA TYR A 9 12.31 -3.09 6.06
C TYR A 9 12.48 -2.43 7.43
N GLY A 10 13.70 -2.03 7.80
CA GLY A 10 13.99 -1.42 9.10
C GLY A 10 13.23 -0.12 9.31
N LEU A 11 13.21 0.76 8.30
CA LEU A 11 12.49 2.03 8.36
C LEU A 11 10.97 1.83 8.38
N ALA A 12 10.43 0.90 7.58
CA ALA A 12 9.00 0.58 7.59
C ALA A 12 8.54 0.05 8.95
N TRP A 13 9.30 -0.88 9.53
CA TRP A 13 9.00 -1.42 10.86
C TRP A 13 9.13 -0.39 11.96
N ALA A 14 10.19 0.43 11.94
CA ALA A 14 10.36 1.50 12.93
C ALA A 14 9.19 2.49 12.89
N ALA A 15 8.76 2.90 11.68
CA ALA A 15 7.60 3.77 11.51
C ALA A 15 6.30 3.12 12.02
N GLN A 16 6.09 1.83 11.74
CA GLN A 16 4.89 1.11 12.19
C GLN A 16 4.85 0.92 13.71
N VAL A 17 5.98 0.57 14.33
CA VAL A 17 6.08 0.46 15.80
C VAL A 17 5.85 1.82 16.47
N ALA A 18 6.47 2.88 15.95
CA ALA A 18 6.27 4.23 16.45
C ALA A 18 4.80 4.66 16.34
N LEU A 19 4.15 4.40 15.21
CA LEU A 19 2.73 4.68 15.02
C LEU A 19 1.85 3.96 16.05
N ILE A 20 2.07 2.65 16.24
CA ILE A 20 1.30 1.86 17.20
C ILE A 20 1.53 2.38 18.63
N ALA A 21 2.77 2.72 18.99
CA ALA A 21 3.09 3.27 20.31
C ALA A 21 2.38 4.61 20.56
N VAL A 22 2.37 5.50 19.57
CA VAL A 22 1.66 6.79 19.63
C VAL A 22 0.15 6.59 19.71
N LEU A 23 -0.43 5.73 18.86
CA LEU A 23 -1.87 5.46 18.86
C LEU A 23 -2.35 4.82 20.16
N ARG A 24 -1.53 3.94 20.79
CA ARG A 24 -1.83 3.40 22.11
C ARG A 24 -1.89 4.47 23.20
N GLY A 25 -1.00 5.47 23.14
CA GLY A 25 -1.03 6.62 24.06
C GLY A 25 -2.24 7.55 23.85
N LEU A 26 -2.86 7.49 22.67
CA LEU A 26 -4.00 8.30 22.26
C LEU A 26 -5.34 7.54 22.32
N ALA A 27 -5.35 6.32 22.86
CA ALA A 27 -6.47 5.36 22.79
C ALA A 27 -7.79 5.78 23.46
N GLY A 28 -7.92 7.03 23.93
CA GLY A 28 -9.16 7.61 24.46
C GLY A 28 -9.67 8.85 23.70
N ALA A 29 -9.02 9.28 22.61
CA ALA A 29 -9.35 10.52 21.91
C ALA A 29 -10.04 10.23 20.55
N PRO A 30 -11.36 10.45 20.41
CA PRO A 30 -12.12 10.06 19.21
C PRO A 30 -11.80 10.89 17.96
N ALA A 31 -11.11 12.04 18.08
CA ALA A 31 -10.86 12.98 16.99
C ALA A 31 -9.51 12.83 16.27
N VAL A 32 -8.65 11.87 16.68
CA VAL A 32 -7.23 11.86 16.25
C VAL A 32 -6.97 10.99 15.01
N THR A 33 -7.96 10.22 14.55
CA THR A 33 -7.76 9.18 13.52
C THR A 33 -7.41 9.74 12.13
N GLY A 34 -8.05 10.82 11.69
CA GLY A 34 -7.80 11.39 10.35
C GLY A 34 -6.41 12.02 10.20
N VAL A 35 -6.04 12.91 11.13
CA VAL A 35 -4.73 13.59 11.11
C VAL A 35 -3.59 12.61 11.36
N ALA A 36 -3.76 11.66 12.29
CA ALA A 36 -2.76 10.63 12.53
C ALA A 36 -2.50 9.78 11.27
N THR A 37 -3.55 9.45 10.51
CA THR A 37 -3.40 8.71 9.25
C THR A 37 -2.64 9.51 8.19
N LEU A 38 -2.92 10.82 8.06
CA LEU A 38 -2.21 11.69 7.11
C LEU A 38 -0.72 11.85 7.43
N VAL A 39 -0.36 11.88 8.72
CA VAL A 39 1.04 11.94 9.16
C VAL A 39 1.73 10.59 9.03
N ALA A 40 1.02 9.50 9.34
CA ALA A 40 1.55 8.14 9.29
C ALA A 40 1.78 7.63 7.86
N ALA A 41 0.90 7.98 6.93
CA ALA A 41 0.95 7.52 5.55
C ALA A 41 2.31 7.76 4.87
N PRO A 42 2.89 8.98 4.85
CA PRO A 42 4.19 9.20 4.25
C PRO A 42 5.30 8.44 4.97
N ALA A 43 5.27 8.34 6.30
CA ALA A 43 6.26 7.62 7.09
C ALA A 43 6.29 6.11 6.78
N LEU A 44 5.14 5.52 6.42
CA LEU A 44 5.02 4.11 6.05
C LEU A 44 5.28 3.84 4.56
N MET A 45 5.02 4.81 3.68
CA MET A 45 5.11 4.63 2.22
C MET A 45 6.48 4.98 1.64
N TRP A 46 7.23 5.90 2.26
CA TRP A 46 8.56 6.33 1.79
C TRP A 46 9.77 5.42 2.13
N PRO A 47 9.73 4.48 3.10
CA PRO A 47 10.87 3.61 3.41
C PRO A 47 11.51 2.91 2.20
N PRO A 48 10.76 2.35 1.23
CA PRO A 48 11.37 1.75 0.04
C PRO A 48 12.06 2.79 -0.85
N ALA A 49 11.48 3.98 -1.01
CA ALA A 49 12.07 5.05 -1.80
C ALA A 49 13.39 5.55 -1.18
N ILE A 50 13.41 5.73 0.14
CA ILE A 50 14.61 6.11 0.89
C ILE A 50 15.66 5.00 0.78
N GLY A 51 15.27 3.74 1.00
CA GLY A 51 16.17 2.60 0.87
C GLY A 51 16.78 2.50 -0.52
N ALA A 52 15.99 2.72 -1.58
CA ALA A 52 16.44 2.68 -2.97
C ALA A 52 17.42 3.83 -3.27
N PHE A 53 17.09 5.04 -2.82
CA PHE A 53 17.98 6.20 -2.94
C PHE A 53 19.31 5.95 -2.23
N VAL A 54 19.26 5.44 -0.99
CA VAL A 54 20.46 5.20 -0.19
C VAL A 54 21.33 4.09 -0.78
N ALA A 55 20.74 2.97 -1.15
CA ALA A 55 21.47 1.89 -1.79
C ALA A 55 22.15 2.36 -3.08
N ARG A 56 21.43 3.08 -3.95
CA ARG A 56 21.99 3.59 -5.21
C ARG A 56 23.12 4.60 -5.01
N ARG A 57 22.90 5.60 -4.15
CA ARG A 57 23.83 6.72 -4.01
C ARG A 57 25.13 6.34 -3.29
N TRP A 58 25.06 5.49 -2.27
CA TRP A 58 26.19 5.19 -1.40
C TRP A 58 26.78 3.79 -1.59
N VAL A 59 25.97 2.78 -1.96
CA VAL A 59 26.47 1.40 -2.17
C VAL A 59 26.86 1.19 -3.62
N GLU A 60 25.93 1.45 -4.54
CA GLU A 60 26.14 1.18 -5.97
C GLU A 60 26.95 2.30 -6.65
N ARG A 61 26.94 3.51 -6.08
CA ARG A 61 27.56 4.72 -6.64
C ARG A 61 27.15 5.00 -8.10
N SER A 62 26.01 4.47 -8.51
CA SER A 62 25.45 4.62 -9.85
C SER A 62 24.64 5.91 -9.97
N GLY A 63 24.64 6.54 -11.14
CA GLY A 63 23.76 7.68 -11.43
C GLY A 63 22.28 7.29 -11.51
N PHE A 64 21.38 8.30 -11.44
CA PHE A 64 19.94 8.09 -11.58
C PHE A 64 19.47 8.01 -13.05
N ALA A 65 20.38 8.09 -14.02
CA ALA A 65 20.04 8.01 -15.44
C ALA A 65 19.37 6.66 -15.80
N ASP A 66 19.80 5.57 -15.17
CA ASP A 66 19.22 4.22 -15.32
C ASP A 66 18.17 3.89 -14.23
N ALA A 67 17.58 4.90 -13.60
CA ALA A 67 16.52 4.72 -12.59
C ALA A 67 15.15 4.37 -13.17
N GLY A 68 15.04 4.17 -14.49
CA GLY A 68 13.73 3.94 -15.12
C GLY A 68 12.83 5.17 -15.12
N LEU A 69 13.36 6.37 -14.86
CA LEU A 69 12.62 7.65 -14.93
C LEU A 69 12.19 8.06 -16.36
N ARG A 70 12.27 7.14 -17.33
CA ARG A 70 11.81 7.40 -18.70
C ARG A 70 10.28 7.40 -18.68
N TRP A 71 9.67 8.35 -19.39
CA TRP A 71 8.23 8.41 -19.50
C TRP A 71 7.71 7.09 -20.12
N PRO A 72 6.81 6.36 -19.45
CA PRO A 72 6.32 5.09 -19.96
C PRO A 72 5.46 5.30 -21.20
N ARG A 73 5.39 4.27 -22.06
CA ARG A 73 4.49 4.29 -23.23
C ARG A 73 3.04 4.47 -22.76
N PRO A 74 2.20 5.22 -23.50
CA PRO A 74 0.84 5.53 -23.07
C PRO A 74 -0.02 4.28 -22.81
N GLY A 75 0.24 3.17 -23.50
CA GLY A 75 -0.43 1.89 -23.23
C GLY A 75 -0.17 1.35 -21.82
N TYR A 76 1.05 1.50 -21.29
CA TYR A 76 1.36 1.10 -19.91
C TYR A 76 0.74 2.05 -18.88
N ILE A 77 0.59 3.34 -19.23
CA ILE A 77 -0.14 4.29 -18.39
C ILE A 77 -1.60 3.87 -18.32
N ALA A 78 -2.26 3.63 -19.45
CA ALA A 78 -3.64 3.17 -19.50
C ALA A 78 -3.82 1.85 -18.73
N LEU A 79 -2.90 0.90 -18.90
CA LEU A 79 -2.93 -0.38 -18.17
C LEU A 79 -2.75 -0.18 -16.65
N ALA A 80 -1.86 0.71 -16.21
CA ALA A 80 -1.64 0.97 -14.78
C ALA A 80 -2.88 1.61 -14.12
N TRP A 81 -3.60 2.46 -14.85
CA TRP A 81 -4.79 3.15 -14.34
C TRP A 81 -6.07 2.33 -14.44
N LEU A 82 -6.25 1.57 -15.53
CA LEU A 82 -7.48 0.81 -15.79
C LEU A 82 -7.37 -0.67 -15.45
N GLY A 83 -6.17 -1.23 -15.40
CA GLY A 83 -5.92 -2.64 -15.11
C GLY A 83 -6.52 -3.09 -13.77
N PRO A 84 -6.19 -2.45 -12.63
CA PRO A 84 -6.74 -2.86 -11.34
C PRO A 84 -8.27 -2.75 -11.23
N PRO A 85 -8.93 -1.66 -11.68
CA PRO A 85 -10.39 -1.60 -11.72
C PRO A 85 -11.01 -2.68 -12.61
N VAL A 86 -10.49 -2.89 -13.81
CA VAL A 86 -11.01 -3.90 -14.75
C VAL A 86 -10.84 -5.31 -14.20
N LEU A 87 -9.69 -5.62 -13.61
CA LEU A 87 -9.46 -6.90 -12.96
C LEU A 87 -10.40 -7.11 -11.77
N THR A 88 -10.57 -6.09 -10.93
CA THR A 88 -11.49 -6.15 -9.78
C THR A 88 -12.93 -6.43 -10.24
N LEU A 89 -13.40 -5.69 -11.24
CA LEU A 89 -14.74 -5.88 -11.81
C LEU A 89 -14.88 -7.24 -12.50
N GLY A 90 -13.85 -7.69 -13.22
CA GLY A 90 -13.83 -8.99 -13.86
C GLY A 90 -13.92 -10.13 -12.86
N VAL A 91 -13.12 -10.08 -11.78
CA VAL A 91 -13.18 -11.06 -10.69
C VAL A 91 -14.54 -11.03 -9.98
N ALA A 92 -15.09 -9.84 -9.71
CA ALA A 92 -16.42 -9.70 -9.13
C ALA A 92 -17.52 -10.26 -10.05
N ALA A 93 -17.43 -10.05 -11.36
CA ALA A 93 -18.38 -10.63 -12.31
C ALA A 93 -18.26 -12.15 -12.37
N LEU A 94 -17.04 -12.69 -12.35
CA LEU A 94 -16.81 -14.13 -12.29
C LEU A 94 -17.32 -14.74 -10.98
N SER A 95 -17.16 -14.05 -9.85
CA SER A 95 -17.63 -14.56 -8.56
C SER A 95 -19.15 -14.72 -8.53
N LEU A 96 -19.92 -13.93 -9.29
CA LEU A 96 -21.37 -14.10 -9.41
C LEU A 96 -21.79 -15.46 -9.99
N SER A 97 -20.90 -16.11 -10.77
CA SER A 97 -21.17 -17.46 -11.27
C SER A 97 -21.05 -18.54 -10.19
N LEU A 98 -20.25 -18.27 -9.15
CA LEU A 98 -20.03 -19.16 -8.01
C LEU A 98 -20.91 -18.81 -6.81
N TYR A 99 -21.15 -17.51 -6.60
CA TYR A 99 -21.89 -16.92 -5.49
C TYR A 99 -22.92 -15.95 -6.05
N PRO A 100 -24.14 -16.42 -6.35
CA PRO A 100 -25.19 -15.55 -6.85
C PRO A 100 -25.49 -14.43 -5.86
N LEU A 101 -25.82 -13.25 -6.39
CA LEU A 101 -26.01 -12.05 -5.59
C LEU A 101 -27.24 -12.18 -4.67
N ASP A 102 -27.00 -12.42 -3.38
CA ASP A 102 -28.05 -12.46 -2.37
C ASP A 102 -28.48 -11.02 -2.00
N ARG A 103 -29.44 -10.50 -2.77
CA ARG A 103 -29.98 -9.14 -2.59
C ARG A 103 -30.63 -8.91 -1.23
N ASN A 104 -31.11 -9.98 -0.59
CA ASN A 104 -31.83 -9.90 0.68
C ASN A 104 -30.93 -10.19 1.88
N LEU A 105 -29.63 -10.45 1.66
CA LEU A 105 -28.68 -10.85 2.69
C LEU A 105 -29.19 -12.05 3.52
N ALA A 106 -29.99 -12.92 2.90
CA ALA A 106 -30.62 -14.05 3.59
C ALA A 106 -29.58 -14.99 4.21
N THR A 107 -28.46 -15.19 3.51
CA THR A 107 -27.31 -15.96 3.98
C THR A 107 -26.66 -15.33 5.21
N LEU A 108 -26.66 -13.99 5.31
CA LEU A 108 -26.06 -13.26 6.42
C LEU A 108 -26.96 -13.30 7.66
N HIS A 109 -28.28 -13.23 7.49
CA HIS A 109 -29.24 -13.46 8.58
C HIS A 109 -29.13 -14.88 9.15
N GLN A 110 -29.00 -15.90 8.29
CA GLN A 110 -28.83 -17.29 8.73
C GLN A 110 -27.54 -17.58 9.53
N ILE A 111 -26.50 -16.76 9.39
CA ILE A 111 -25.23 -16.92 10.12
C ILE A 111 -25.26 -16.20 11.48
N LEU A 112 -26.11 -15.18 11.61
CA LEU A 112 -26.23 -14.34 12.81
C LEU A 112 -27.27 -14.85 13.82
N ASP A 113 -28.19 -15.71 13.38
CA ASP A 113 -29.16 -16.43 14.22
C ASP A 113 -28.61 -17.78 14.72
#